data_AF-A0A7U9S2K1-F1
#
_entry.id   AF-A0A7U9S2K1-F1
#
_cell.length_a   1.000
_cell.length_b   1.000
_cell.length_c   1.000
_cell.angle_alpha   90.00
_cell.angle_beta   90.00
_cell.angle_gamma   90.00
#
_symmetry.space_group_name_H-M   'P 1'
#
loop_
_entity.id
_entity.type
_entity.pdbx_description
1 polymer ?
#
loop_
_entity_poly.entity_id
_entity_poly.type
_entity_poly.pdbx_seq_one_letter_code
_entity_poly.pdbx_strand_id
1 'polypeptide(L)'
;MADYTPQEEKELNAELRKWQNRAKRLTASVYYDSVANDLSDNDISILTKVTNAESHKDIHPYLWNSGVIERVLDKISRKLKEARKGSR
;
A
#
# COMPACT_ATOMS: atom_id res chain seq x y z
N MET A 1 9.35 6.93 22.42
CA MET A 1 8.45 6.07 21.61
C MET A 1 7.26 5.76 22.50
N ALA A 2 6.02 5.87 22.00
CA ALA A 2 4.88 5.40 22.78
C ALA A 2 4.95 3.88 22.83
N ASP A 3 5.04 3.30 24.03
CA ASP A 3 5.01 1.86 24.21
C ASP A 3 3.56 1.41 24.03
N TYR A 4 3.29 0.76 22.89
CA TYR A 4 1.99 0.16 22.61
C TYR A 4 1.78 -1.04 23.52
N THR A 5 0.56 -1.20 24.02
CA THR A 5 0.16 -2.46 24.64
C THR A 5 0.20 -3.59 23.60
N PRO A 6 0.34 -4.86 24.02
CA PRO A 6 0.30 -5.98 23.09
C PRO A 6 -0.97 -6.06 22.23
N GLN A 7 -2.09 -5.57 22.76
CA GLN A 7 -3.36 -5.52 22.03
C GLN A 7 -3.36 -4.44 20.96
N GLU A 8 -2.88 -3.23 21.26
CA GLU A 8 -2.75 -2.14 20.27
C GLU A 8 -1.78 -2.53 19.15
N GLU A 9 -0.64 -3.14 19.51
CA GLU A 9 0.33 -3.62 18.50
C GLU A 9 -0.28 -4.69 17.58
N LYS A 10 -1.14 -5.56 18.12
CA LYS A 10 -1.88 -6.54 17.31
C LYS A 10 -2.86 -5.87 16.36
N GLU A 11 -3.55 -4.82 16.79
CA GLU A 11 -4.49 -4.06 15.95
C GLU A 11 -3.78 -3.29 14.84
N LEU A 12 -2.67 -2.64 15.15
CA LEU A 12 -1.84 -1.94 14.17
C LEU A 12 -1.27 -2.92 13.13
N ASN A 13 -0.77 -4.08 13.56
CA ASN A 13 -0.31 -5.11 12.62
C ASN A 13 -1.47 -5.70 11.79
N ALA A 14 -2.69 -5.76 12.32
CA ALA A 14 -3.86 -6.17 11.56
C ALA A 14 -4.23 -5.13 10.48
N GLU A 15 -4.06 -3.84 10.76
CA GLU A 15 -4.21 -2.77 9.77
C GLU A 15 -3.15 -2.86 8.66
N LEU A 16 -1.88 -3.04 9.01
CA LEU A 16 -0.81 -3.26 8.02
C LEU A 16 -1.15 -4.45 7.10
N ARG A 17 -1.63 -5.56 7.67
CA ARG A 17 -2.05 -6.74 6.89
C ARG A 17 -3.18 -6.42 5.90
N LYS A 18 -4.10 -5.52 6.23
CA LYS A 18 -5.14 -5.08 5.28
C LYS A 18 -4.52 -4.34 4.09
N TRP A 19 -3.58 -3.44 4.33
CA TRP A 19 -2.87 -2.74 3.27
C TRP A 19 -2.00 -3.69 2.43
N GLN A 20 -1.29 -4.63 3.04
CA GLN A 20 -0.50 -5.66 2.35
C GLN A 20 -1.36 -6.54 1.44
N ASN A 21 -2.49 -7.03 1.94
CA ASN A 21 -3.44 -7.82 1.14
C ASN A 21 -4.02 -7.01 -0.02
N ARG A 22 -4.19 -5.69 0.16
CA ARG A 22 -4.61 -4.80 -0.91
C ARG A 22 -3.49 -4.61 -1.95
N ALA A 23 -2.28 -4.27 -1.52
CA ALA A 23 -1.10 -4.12 -2.37
C ALA A 23 -0.87 -5.37 -3.21
N LYS A 24 -0.85 -6.56 -2.59
CA LYS A 24 -0.67 -7.85 -3.27
C LYS A 24 -1.71 -8.11 -4.37
N ARG A 25 -2.98 -7.73 -4.15
CA ARG A 25 -4.03 -7.86 -5.17
C ARG A 25 -3.84 -6.89 -6.33
N LEU A 26 -3.34 -5.69 -6.06
CA LEU A 26 -3.08 -4.68 -7.08
C LEU A 26 -1.88 -5.08 -7.94
N THR A 27 -0.79 -5.54 -7.32
CA THR A 27 0.43 -5.97 -8.03
C THR A 27 0.25 -7.26 -8.81
N ALA A 28 -0.71 -8.11 -8.41
CA ALA A 28 -1.06 -9.33 -9.16
C ALA A 28 -1.89 -9.06 -10.43
N SER A 29 -2.28 -7.81 -10.70
CA SER A 29 -3.04 -7.48 -11.91
C SER A 29 -2.16 -7.59 -13.16
N VAL A 30 -2.69 -8.17 -14.23
CA VAL A 30 -2.01 -8.22 -15.54
C VAL A 30 -1.70 -6.84 -16.14
N TYR A 31 -2.40 -5.79 -15.67
CA TYR A 31 -2.18 -4.41 -16.11
C TYR A 31 -1.18 -3.66 -15.20
N TYR A 32 -0.66 -4.31 -14.15
CA TYR A 32 0.16 -3.65 -13.15
C TYR A 32 1.44 -3.07 -13.75
N ASP A 33 2.17 -3.82 -14.58
CA ASP A 33 3.43 -3.34 -15.17
C ASP A 33 3.22 -2.08 -16.01
N SER A 34 2.12 -2.02 -16.78
CA SER A 34 1.74 -0.83 -17.53
C SER A 34 1.42 0.35 -16.60
N VAL A 35 0.69 0.10 -15.51
CA VAL A 35 0.34 1.15 -14.53
C VAL A 35 1.56 1.62 -13.76
N ALA A 36 2.49 0.72 -13.44
CA ALA A 36 3.70 1.01 -12.69
C ALA A 36 4.60 2.03 -13.40
N ASN A 37 4.64 2.01 -14.73
CA ASN A 37 5.36 3.00 -15.53
C ASN A 37 4.83 4.43 -15.37
N ASP A 38 3.56 4.60 -14.97
CA ASP A 38 2.95 5.91 -14.72
C ASP A 38 2.98 6.33 -13.24
N LEU A 39 3.47 5.46 -12.36
CA LEU A 39 3.58 5.77 -10.94
C LEU A 39 4.84 6.59 -10.69
N SER A 40 4.78 7.50 -9.73
CA SER A 40 6.00 8.18 -9.29
C SER A 40 6.88 7.22 -8.50
N ASP A 41 8.19 7.46 -8.49
CA ASP A 41 9.13 6.68 -7.66
C ASP A 41 8.72 6.66 -6.18
N ASN A 42 8.10 7.74 -5.72
CA ASN A 42 7.56 7.81 -4.36
C ASN A 42 6.37 6.87 -4.15
N ASP A 43 5.45 6.77 -5.12
CA ASP A 43 4.33 5.82 -5.04
C ASP A 43 4.83 4.37 -5.00
N ILE A 44 5.80 4.05 -5.85
CA ILE A 44 6.43 2.71 -5.90
C ILE A 44 7.14 2.43 -4.58
N SER A 45 7.94 3.38 -4.09
CA SER A 45 8.65 3.26 -2.81
C SER A 45 7.70 3.01 -1.63
N ILE A 46 6.58 3.74 -1.56
CA ILE A 46 5.55 3.54 -0.51
C ILE A 46 4.92 2.15 -0.64
N LEU A 47 4.55 1.74 -1.85
CA LEU A 47 3.96 0.42 -2.10
C LEU A 47 4.92 -0.71 -1.69
N THR A 48 6.20 -0.61 -2.05
CA THR A 48 7.24 -1.57 -1.68
C THR A 48 7.44 -1.63 -0.18
N LYS A 49 7.51 -0.48 0.51
CA LYS A 49 7.64 -0.43 1.97
C LYS A 49 6.47 -1.12 2.67
N VAL A 50 5.24 -0.82 2.26
CA VAL A 50 4.04 -1.46 2.83
C VAL A 50 4.05 -2.97 2.57
N THR A 51 4.43 -3.39 1.36
CA THR A 51 4.44 -4.80 0.97
C THR A 51 5.47 -5.62 1.74
N ASN A 52 6.63 -5.03 2.04
CA ASN A 52 7.75 -5.73 2.67
C ASN A 52 7.85 -5.52 4.19
N ALA A 53 7.03 -4.66 4.78
CA ALA A 53 7.02 -4.45 6.23
C ALA A 53 6.65 -5.73 6.98
N GLU A 54 7.44 -6.12 7.98
CA GLU A 54 7.13 -7.25 8.87
C GLU A 54 6.14 -6.81 9.95
N SER A 55 6.21 -5.53 10.33
CA SER A 55 5.47 -4.91 11.42
C SER A 55 5.07 -3.47 11.09
N HIS A 56 4.04 -2.96 11.76
CA HIS A 56 3.67 -1.54 11.69
C HIS A 56 4.83 -0.61 12.06
N LYS A 57 5.80 -1.09 12.84
CA LYS A 57 7.00 -0.35 13.28
C LYS A 57 8.00 -0.10 12.14
N ASP A 58 7.94 -0.88 11.06
CA ASP A 58 8.81 -0.70 9.88
C ASP A 58 8.34 0.47 9.00
N ILE A 59 7.12 0.94 9.23
CA ILE A 59 6.54 2.07 8.51
C ILE A 59 6.82 3.35 9.29
N HIS A 60 7.38 4.34 8.58
CA HIS A 60 7.64 5.65 9.18
C HIS A 60 6.33 6.26 9.75
N PRO A 61 6.32 6.79 10.99
CA PRO A 61 5.10 7.28 11.64
C PRO A 61 4.32 8.31 10.82
N TYR A 62 5.01 9.16 10.04
CA TYR A 62 4.34 10.08 9.12
C TYR A 62 3.54 9.36 8.04
N LEU A 63 4.08 8.30 7.42
CA LEU A 63 3.37 7.54 6.39
C LEU A 63 2.17 6.80 6.98
N TRP A 64 2.33 6.26 8.19
CA TRP A 64 1.27 5.59 8.93
C TRP A 64 0.07 6.51 9.19
N ASN A 65 0.33 7.72 9.70
CA ASN A 65 -0.74 8.61 10.19
C ASN A 65 -1.28 9.60 9.13
N SER A 66 -0.61 9.77 7.99
CA SER A 66 -0.98 10.80 7.00
C SER A 66 -2.05 10.35 5.99
N GLY A 67 -2.42 9.06 5.97
CA GLY A 67 -3.30 8.48 4.94
C GLY A 67 -2.66 8.42 3.55
N VAL A 68 -1.35 8.66 3.44
CA VAL A 68 -0.63 8.60 2.16
C VAL A 68 -0.62 7.19 1.59
N ILE A 69 -0.47 6.17 2.44
CA ILE A 69 -0.52 4.75 2.03
C ILE A 69 -1.83 4.44 1.32
N GLU A 70 -2.96 4.83 1.93
CA GLU A 70 -4.28 4.58 1.36
C GLU A 70 -4.46 5.31 0.02
N ARG A 71 -4.03 6.57 -0.07
CA ARG A 71 -4.07 7.35 -1.31
C ARG A 71 -3.27 6.71 -2.43
N VAL A 72 -2.09 6.16 -2.14
CA VAL A 72 -1.27 5.43 -3.13
C VAL A 72 -2.00 4.17 -3.59
N LEU A 73 -2.53 3.37 -2.67
CA LEU A 73 -3.29 2.15 -3.01
C LEU A 73 -4.56 2.47 -3.83
N ASP A 74 -5.25 3.57 -3.51
CA ASP A 74 -6.41 4.06 -4.26
C ASP A 74 -6.04 4.54 -5.66
N LYS A 75 -4.93 5.29 -5.78
CA LYS A 75 -4.40 5.75 -7.07
C LYS A 75 -4.08 4.59 -7.99
N ILE A 76 -3.37 3.57 -7.49
CA ILE A 76 -3.05 2.35 -8.24
C ILE A 76 -4.34 1.63 -8.66
N SER A 77 -5.27 1.44 -7.72
CA SER A 77 -6.58 0.82 -7.98
C SER A 77 -7.37 1.55 -9.08
N ARG A 78 -7.35 2.88 -9.09
CA ARG A 78 -8.01 3.69 -10.13
C ARG A 78 -7.33 3.50 -11.49
N LYS A 79 -6.01 3.61 -11.56
CA LYS A 79 -5.25 3.41 -12.80
C LYS A 79 -5.45 2.01 -13.38
N LEU A 80 -5.48 0.96 -12.54
CA LEU A 80 -5.78 -0.40 -12.99
C LEU A 80 -7.20 -0.53 -13.58
N LYS A 81 -8.19 0.15 -12.99
CA LYS A 81 -9.56 0.18 -13.53
C LYS A 81 -9.62 0.91 -14.87
N GLU A 82 -8.87 2.00 -15.03
CA GLU A 82 -8.76 2.76 -16.29
C GLU A 82 -8.11 1.91 -17.38
N ALA A 83 -6.97 1.28 -17.10
CA ALA A 83 -6.28 0.38 -18.03
C ALA A 83 -7.18 -0.78 -18.49
N ARG A 84 -7.94 -1.38 -17.57
CA ARG A 84 -8.91 -2.45 -17.91
C ARG A 84 -10.04 -1.97 -18.83
N LYS A 85 -10.47 -0.71 -18.71
CA LYS A 85 -11.53 -0.15 -19.56
C LYS A 85 -11.02 0.20 -20.95
N GLY A 86 -9.79 0.70 -21.07
CA GLY A 86 -9.17 1.02 -22.37
C GLY A 86 -8.79 -0.21 -23.20
N SER A 87 -8.80 -1.42 -22.61
CA SER A 87 -8.56 -2.69 -23.29
C SER A 87 -9.83 -3.32 -23.90
N ARG A 88 -11.02 -2.72 -23.71
CA ARG A 88 -12.29 -3.15 -24.31
C ARG A 88 -12.63 -2.27 -25.50
#